data_AF-A0A975RPL3-F1
#
_entry.id   AF-A0A975RPL3-F1
#
_cell.length_a   1.000
_cell.length_b   1.000
_cell.length_c   1.000
_cell.angle_alpha   90.00
_cell.angle_beta   90.00
_cell.angle_gamma   90.00
#
_symmetry.space_group_name_H-M   'P 1'
#
loop_
_entity.id
_entity.type
_entity.pdbx_description
1 polymer ?
#
loop_
_entity_poly.entity_id
_entity_poly.type
_entity_poly.pdbx_seq_one_letter_code
_entity_poly.pdbx_strand_id
1 'polypeptide(L)'
;MEKLREIYIFVAFVVGVGCLLLAAFQAWSGNMKSAAGLGTAFVVCGIFLFLSQIKTFKVWEVQVELRETLDRAEEIIGRLRRLAAISARASYLTISWGNRLGTPTAKEKQVVLDDIDAQLVELKVTPEERAVIIRPWVKMIKADFFFLFTRVVRGIAPLKTTELVAAMHATQSQAATDASMAHSDLITPWSKKTNADFKAMDRLENKSLSAVIDEWMPEKGGWLSDKELAAVVLFKKEILKQADDSEKKGGYTKESAEFFDALLKHEAEKSEEIWNASKK
;
A
#
# COMPACT_ATOMS: atom_id res chain seq x y z
N MET A 1 -51.09 -5.29 9.57
CA MET A 1 -51.72 -4.09 8.95
C MET A 1 -52.50 -4.43 7.68
N GLU A 2 -52.12 -5.47 6.92
CA GLU A 2 -52.83 -5.90 5.71
C GLU A 2 -54.28 -6.35 5.95
N LYS A 3 -54.53 -7.16 6.98
CA LYS A 3 -55.88 -7.62 7.33
C LYS A 3 -56.87 -6.48 7.62
N LEU A 4 -56.43 -5.42 8.31
CA LEU A 4 -57.26 -4.24 8.61
C LEU A 4 -57.61 -3.46 7.33
N ARG A 5 -56.68 -3.42 6.38
CA ARG A 5 -56.87 -2.78 5.08
C ARG A 5 -57.81 -3.57 4.18
N GLU A 6 -57.70 -4.90 4.14
CA GLU A 6 -58.63 -5.77 3.41
C GLU A 6 -60.06 -5.61 3.93
N ILE A 7 -60.23 -5.58 5.25
CA ILE A 7 -61.54 -5.33 5.89
C ILE A 7 -62.06 -3.95 5.49
N TYR A 8 -61.23 -2.91 5.51
CA TYR A 8 -61.64 -1.55 5.12
C TYR A 8 -62.05 -1.44 3.64
N ILE A 9 -61.28 -2.07 2.73
CA ILE A 9 -61.57 -2.11 1.29
C ILE A 9 -62.88 -2.86 1.04
N PHE A 10 -63.09 -3.99 1.72
CA PHE A 10 -64.31 -4.78 1.62
C PHE A 10 -65.53 -3.97 2.10
N VAL A 11 -65.42 -3.30 3.24
CA VAL A 11 -66.50 -2.45 3.77
C VAL A 11 -66.80 -1.28 2.84
N ALA A 12 -65.77 -0.58 2.34
CA ALA A 12 -65.94 0.53 1.39
C ALA A 12 -66.59 0.08 0.08
N PHE A 13 -66.27 -1.13 -0.39
CA PHE A 13 -66.88 -1.74 -1.57
C PHE A 13 -68.36 -2.07 -1.33
N VAL A 14 -68.68 -2.75 -0.24
CA VAL A 14 -70.07 -3.12 0.11
C VAL A 14 -70.94 -1.87 0.30
N VAL A 15 -70.40 -0.85 0.99
CA VAL A 15 -71.09 0.45 1.17
C VAL A 15 -71.27 1.16 -0.18
N GLY A 16 -70.24 1.19 -1.03
CA GLY A 16 -70.35 1.77 -2.37
C GLY A 16 -71.43 1.10 -3.22
N VAL A 17 -71.43 -0.24 -3.30
CA VAL A 17 -72.45 -1.00 -4.03
C VAL A 17 -73.85 -0.74 -3.44
N GLY A 18 -73.98 -0.71 -2.12
CA GLY A 18 -75.24 -0.36 -1.45
C GLY A 18 -75.73 1.04 -1.79
N CYS A 19 -74.84 2.04 -1.79
CA CYS A 19 -75.17 3.41 -2.21
C CYS A 19 -75.63 3.47 -3.67
N LEU A 20 -75.00 2.73 -4.58
CA LEU A 20 -75.39 2.68 -5.99
C LEU A 20 -76.80 2.08 -6.17
N LEU A 21 -77.08 0.96 -5.50
CA LEU A 21 -78.39 0.30 -5.57
C LEU A 21 -79.51 1.18 -5.00
N LEU A 22 -79.24 1.85 -3.87
CA LEU A 22 -80.19 2.78 -3.26
C LEU A 22 -80.37 4.06 -4.08
N ALA A 23 -79.32 4.55 -4.75
CA ALA A 23 -79.42 5.69 -5.67
C ALA A 23 -80.34 5.37 -6.85
N ALA A 24 -80.19 4.18 -7.45
CA ALA A 24 -81.04 3.71 -8.55
C ALA A 24 -82.51 3.55 -8.11
N PHE A 25 -82.74 2.99 -6.93
CA PHE A 25 -84.09 2.84 -6.37
C PHE A 25 -84.75 4.19 -6.08
N GLN A 26 -84.01 5.13 -5.48
CA GLN A 26 -84.56 6.45 -5.17
C GLN A 26 -84.79 7.31 -6.41
N ALA A 27 -83.96 7.19 -7.44
CA ALA A 27 -84.18 7.83 -8.73
C ALA A 27 -85.50 7.36 -9.35
N TRP A 28 -85.81 6.06 -9.24
CA TRP A 28 -87.08 5.50 -9.71
C TRP A 28 -88.29 6.01 -8.90
N SER A 29 -88.11 6.24 -7.59
CA SER A 29 -89.17 6.80 -6.73
C SER A 29 -89.44 8.32 -6.91
N GLY A 30 -88.75 8.99 -7.85
CA GLY A 30 -88.94 10.42 -8.14
C GLY A 30 -88.19 11.39 -7.21
N ASN A 31 -87.44 10.88 -6.23
CA ASN A 31 -86.68 11.70 -5.26
C ASN A 31 -85.26 12.01 -5.74
N MET A 32 -85.15 12.87 -6.77
CA MET A 32 -83.89 13.20 -7.44
C MET A 32 -82.79 13.75 -6.53
N LYS A 33 -83.15 14.48 -5.46
CA LYS A 33 -82.18 15.05 -4.51
C LYS A 33 -81.42 13.98 -3.71
N SER A 34 -82.10 12.90 -3.36
CA SER A 34 -81.53 11.83 -2.55
C SER A 34 -80.72 10.85 -3.39
N ALA A 35 -81.15 10.60 -4.64
CA ALA A 35 -80.38 9.84 -5.62
C ALA A 35 -79.02 10.50 -5.95
N ALA A 36 -78.99 11.83 -6.07
CA ALA A 36 -77.75 12.58 -6.28
C ALA A 36 -76.76 12.42 -5.11
N GLY A 37 -77.23 12.52 -3.87
CA GLY A 37 -76.38 12.35 -2.68
C GLY A 37 -75.76 10.96 -2.57
N LEU A 38 -76.54 9.91 -2.86
CA LEU A 38 -76.06 8.53 -2.87
C LEU A 38 -75.10 8.24 -4.03
N GLY A 39 -75.33 8.87 -5.20
CA GLY A 39 -74.40 8.81 -6.34
C GLY A 39 -73.04 9.44 -6.01
N THR A 40 -73.01 10.59 -5.34
CA THR A 40 -71.75 11.22 -4.89
C THR A 40 -71.01 10.34 -3.88
N ALA A 41 -71.73 9.72 -2.93
CA ALA A 41 -71.13 8.80 -1.96
C ALA A 41 -70.48 7.58 -2.65
N PHE A 42 -71.10 7.04 -3.70
CA PHE A 42 -70.51 5.98 -4.51
C PHE A 42 -69.21 6.41 -5.20
N VAL A 43 -69.20 7.60 -5.83
CA VAL A 43 -68.00 8.13 -6.50
C VAL A 43 -66.85 8.32 -5.51
N VAL A 44 -67.13 8.85 -4.31
CA VAL A 44 -66.12 9.01 -3.25
C VAL A 44 -65.58 7.66 -2.79
N CYS A 45 -66.45 6.66 -2.56
CA CYS A 45 -66.02 5.30 -2.21
C CYS A 45 -65.16 4.67 -3.32
N GLY A 46 -65.54 4.87 -4.59
CA GLY A 46 -64.75 4.44 -5.75
C GLY A 46 -63.35 5.05 -5.78
N ILE A 47 -63.24 6.36 -5.54
CA ILE A 47 -61.95 7.06 -5.47
C ILE A 47 -61.06 6.49 -4.35
N PHE A 48 -61.62 6.18 -3.17
CA PHE A 48 -60.86 5.55 -2.07
C PHE A 48 -60.39 4.13 -2.41
N LEU A 49 -61.20 3.34 -3.12
CA LEU A 49 -60.82 2.00 -3.57
C LEU A 49 -59.63 2.07 -4.56
N PHE A 50 -59.67 3.01 -5.51
CA PHE A 50 -58.57 3.20 -6.46
C PHE A 50 -57.32 3.82 -5.83
N LEU A 51 -57.46 4.79 -4.91
CA LEU A 51 -56.31 5.40 -4.21
C LEU A 51 -55.55 4.39 -3.34
N SER A 52 -56.27 3.47 -2.71
CA SER A 52 -55.66 2.37 -1.95
C SER A 52 -54.68 1.59 -2.82
N GLN A 53 -55.02 1.31 -4.08
CA GLN A 53 -54.20 0.45 -4.95
C GLN A 53 -52.92 1.12 -5.49
N ILE A 54 -52.82 2.46 -5.53
CA ILE A 54 -51.90 3.11 -6.48
C ILE A 54 -50.55 3.58 -5.90
N LYS A 55 -50.35 3.82 -4.59
CA LYS A 55 -49.10 4.53 -4.16
C LYS A 55 -48.27 3.97 -3.00
N THR A 56 -48.83 3.25 -2.03
CA THR A 56 -48.05 2.90 -0.84
C THR A 56 -47.20 1.63 -1.01
N PHE A 57 -47.64 0.65 -1.79
CA PHE A 57 -46.91 -0.61 -1.95
C PHE A 57 -45.71 -0.50 -2.91
N LYS A 58 -45.90 0.07 -4.11
CA LYS A 58 -44.78 0.23 -5.06
C LYS A 58 -43.66 1.11 -4.52
N VAL A 59 -43.96 2.15 -3.73
CA VAL A 59 -42.91 3.02 -3.16
C VAL A 59 -42.17 2.32 -2.03
N TRP A 60 -42.85 1.54 -1.19
CA TRP A 60 -42.22 0.80 -0.10
C TRP A 60 -41.45 -0.43 -0.59
N GLU A 61 -42.00 -1.19 -1.53
CA GLU A 61 -41.36 -2.36 -2.13
C GLU A 61 -40.11 -1.97 -2.92
N VAL A 62 -40.18 -0.90 -3.72
CA VAL A 62 -39.02 -0.33 -4.41
C VAL A 62 -37.97 0.17 -3.41
N GLN A 63 -38.37 0.78 -2.28
CA GLN A 63 -37.43 1.19 -1.23
C GLN A 63 -36.75 0.01 -0.51
N VAL A 64 -37.48 -1.10 -0.31
CA VAL A 64 -36.95 -2.32 0.31
C VAL A 64 -36.00 -3.04 -0.64
N GLU A 65 -36.36 -3.21 -1.91
CA GLU A 65 -35.49 -3.79 -2.94
C GLU A 65 -34.23 -2.94 -3.16
N LEU A 66 -34.35 -1.61 -3.16
CA LEU A 66 -33.20 -0.70 -3.25
C LEU A 66 -32.26 -0.87 -2.05
N ARG A 67 -32.79 -0.98 -0.82
CA ARG A 67 -31.96 -1.23 0.36
C ARG A 67 -31.29 -2.59 0.30
N GLU A 68 -32.01 -3.65 -0.04
CA GLU A 68 -31.42 -4.99 -0.15
C GLU A 68 -30.36 -5.06 -1.26
N THR A 69 -30.59 -4.38 -2.39
CA THR A 69 -29.62 -4.28 -3.48
C THR A 69 -28.39 -3.47 -3.07
N LEU A 70 -28.58 -2.37 -2.31
CA LEU A 70 -27.48 -1.59 -1.75
C LEU A 70 -26.67 -2.40 -0.72
N ASP A 71 -27.32 -3.11 0.19
CA ASP A 71 -26.67 -3.96 1.19
C ASP A 71 -25.85 -5.08 0.51
N ARG A 72 -26.41 -5.74 -0.51
CA ARG A 72 -25.69 -6.74 -1.31
C ARG A 72 -24.52 -6.13 -2.07
N ALA A 73 -24.69 -4.94 -2.65
CA ALA A 73 -23.62 -4.24 -3.36
C ALA A 73 -22.48 -3.88 -2.38
N GLU A 74 -22.81 -3.40 -1.17
CA GLU A 74 -21.84 -3.08 -0.14
C GLU A 74 -21.12 -4.33 0.38
N GLU A 75 -21.82 -5.45 0.53
CA GLU A 75 -21.22 -6.74 0.84
C GLU A 75 -20.25 -7.20 -0.26
N ILE A 76 -20.65 -7.11 -1.54
CA ILE A 76 -19.81 -7.49 -2.69
C ILE A 76 -18.57 -6.59 -2.75
N ILE A 77 -18.73 -5.27 -2.59
CA ILE A 77 -17.62 -4.32 -2.53
C ILE A 77 -16.69 -4.66 -1.36
N GLY A 78 -17.24 -5.02 -0.20
CA GLY A 78 -16.48 -5.47 0.95
C GLY A 78 -15.65 -6.73 0.67
N ARG A 79 -16.23 -7.72 -0.02
CA ARG A 79 -15.52 -8.94 -0.45
C ARG A 79 -14.44 -8.63 -1.50
N LEU A 80 -14.73 -7.77 -2.47
CA LEU A 80 -13.77 -7.31 -3.48
C LEU A 80 -12.59 -6.57 -2.84
N ARG A 81 -12.84 -5.68 -1.87
CA ARG A 81 -11.79 -4.99 -1.11
C ARG A 81 -10.85 -5.97 -0.40
N ARG A 82 -11.40 -7.00 0.25
CA ARG A 82 -10.60 -8.05 0.90
C ARG A 82 -9.77 -8.85 -0.10
N LEU A 83 -10.35 -9.25 -1.23
CA LEU A 83 -9.64 -9.98 -2.28
C LEU A 83 -8.52 -9.13 -2.89
N ALA A 84 -8.78 -7.86 -3.17
CA ALA A 84 -7.78 -6.93 -3.67
C ALA A 84 -6.63 -6.73 -2.67
N ALA A 85 -6.92 -6.60 -1.37
CA ALA A 85 -5.90 -6.52 -0.33
C ALA A 85 -5.02 -7.78 -0.26
N ILE A 86 -5.61 -8.97 -0.37
CA ILE A 86 -4.87 -10.25 -0.39
C ILE A 86 -4.00 -10.34 -1.64
N SER A 87 -4.57 -10.02 -2.81
CA SER A 87 -3.85 -10.02 -4.09
C SER A 87 -2.68 -9.04 -4.07
N ALA A 88 -2.92 -7.80 -3.62
CA ALA A 88 -1.87 -6.80 -3.47
C ALA A 88 -0.77 -7.28 -2.53
N ARG A 89 -1.10 -7.83 -1.36
CA ARG A 89 -0.11 -8.39 -0.44
C ARG A 89 0.73 -9.49 -1.09
N ALA A 90 0.11 -10.38 -1.88
CA ALA A 90 0.83 -11.41 -2.62
C ALA A 90 1.76 -10.81 -3.68
N SER A 91 1.32 -9.79 -4.42
CA SER A 91 2.12 -9.07 -5.41
C SER A 91 3.30 -8.33 -4.77
N TYR A 92 3.07 -7.60 -3.68
CA TYR A 92 4.12 -6.94 -2.91
C TYR A 92 5.16 -7.94 -2.42
N LEU A 93 4.75 -9.09 -1.85
CA LEU A 93 5.67 -10.15 -1.45
C LEU A 93 6.43 -10.73 -2.64
N THR A 94 5.76 -10.99 -3.75
CA THR A 94 6.38 -11.58 -4.94
C THR A 94 7.41 -10.63 -5.54
N ILE A 95 7.14 -9.33 -5.61
CA ILE A 95 8.07 -8.30 -6.10
C ILE A 95 9.22 -8.06 -5.11
N SER A 96 8.92 -8.14 -3.81
CA SER A 96 9.91 -8.00 -2.73
C SER A 96 10.96 -9.11 -2.74
N TRP A 97 10.51 -10.36 -2.90
CA TRP A 97 11.36 -11.55 -2.79
C TRP A 97 11.84 -12.08 -4.14
N GLY A 98 11.01 -11.94 -5.17
CA GLY A 98 11.37 -12.31 -6.52
C GLY A 98 12.51 -11.44 -7.02
N ASN A 99 13.38 -12.04 -7.84
CA ASN A 99 14.08 -11.26 -8.85
C ASN A 99 15.11 -10.26 -8.28
N ARG A 100 16.15 -10.82 -7.64
CA ARG A 100 17.41 -10.12 -7.26
C ARG A 100 18.60 -10.44 -8.19
N LEU A 101 18.37 -11.23 -9.25
CA LEU A 101 19.33 -11.53 -10.32
C LEU A 101 18.68 -11.19 -11.68
N GLY A 102 19.20 -10.19 -12.40
CA GLY A 102 18.89 -9.94 -13.83
C GLY A 102 17.46 -9.46 -14.16
N THR A 103 16.88 -8.57 -13.36
CA THR A 103 15.43 -8.34 -13.32
C THR A 103 15.07 -6.86 -13.23
N PRO A 104 13.78 -6.47 -13.39
CA PRO A 104 13.37 -5.08 -13.51
C PRO A 104 13.97 -4.16 -12.45
N THR A 105 14.31 -2.95 -12.88
CA THR A 105 14.89 -1.86 -12.09
C THR A 105 14.01 -1.52 -10.89
N ALA A 106 14.59 -0.92 -9.85
CA ALA A 106 13.83 -0.44 -8.69
C ALA A 106 12.72 0.53 -9.13
N LYS A 107 13.02 1.34 -10.15
CA LYS A 107 12.03 2.21 -10.80
C LYS A 107 10.85 1.45 -11.39
N GLU A 108 11.09 0.44 -12.22
CA GLU A 108 10.02 -0.36 -12.84
C GLU A 108 9.19 -1.10 -11.79
N LYS A 109 9.84 -1.68 -10.77
CA LYS A 109 9.15 -2.31 -9.64
C LYS A 109 8.23 -1.32 -8.93
N GLN A 110 8.72 -0.11 -8.66
CA GLN A 110 7.94 0.89 -7.95
C GLN A 110 6.73 1.38 -8.75
N VAL A 111 6.84 1.51 -10.08
CA VAL A 111 5.70 1.88 -10.94
C VAL A 111 4.56 0.87 -10.79
N VAL A 112 4.86 -0.43 -10.87
CA VAL A 112 3.85 -1.49 -10.70
C VAL A 112 3.22 -1.45 -9.31
N LEU A 113 4.00 -1.17 -8.27
CA LEU A 113 3.50 -1.08 -6.90
C LEU A 113 2.66 0.18 -6.66
N ASP A 114 3.01 1.30 -7.29
CA ASP A 114 2.24 2.54 -7.26
C ASP A 114 0.87 2.34 -7.94
N ASP A 115 0.81 1.59 -9.05
CA ASP A 115 -0.47 1.21 -9.70
C ASP A 115 -1.33 0.33 -8.79
N ILE A 116 -0.72 -0.62 -8.06
CA ILE A 116 -1.44 -1.45 -7.09
C ILE A 116 -1.96 -0.59 -5.94
N ASP A 117 -1.18 0.36 -5.40
CA ASP A 117 -1.64 1.25 -4.33
C ASP A 117 -2.79 2.14 -4.79
N ALA A 118 -2.74 2.65 -6.04
CA ALA A 118 -3.84 3.41 -6.64
C ALA A 118 -5.14 2.59 -6.67
N GLN A 119 -5.09 1.33 -7.09
CA GLN A 119 -6.26 0.42 -7.06
C GLN A 119 -6.79 0.21 -5.64
N LEU A 120 -5.91 0.06 -4.63
CA LEU A 120 -6.33 -0.06 -3.23
C LEU A 120 -7.01 1.21 -2.72
N VAL A 121 -6.54 2.39 -3.13
CA VAL A 121 -7.17 3.68 -2.81
C VAL A 121 -8.55 3.79 -3.45
N GLU A 122 -8.69 3.40 -4.71
CA GLU A 122 -9.98 3.40 -5.41
C GLU A 122 -11.00 2.50 -4.72
N LEU A 123 -10.56 1.33 -4.23
CA LEU A 123 -11.37 0.38 -3.47
C LEU A 123 -11.64 0.82 -2.02
N LYS A 124 -11.18 2.01 -1.61
CA LYS A 124 -11.34 2.57 -0.27
C LYS A 124 -10.71 1.71 0.83
N VAL A 125 -9.58 1.06 0.53
CA VAL A 125 -8.75 0.42 1.56
C VAL A 125 -8.13 1.50 2.44
N THR A 126 -8.22 1.31 3.75
CA THR A 126 -7.78 2.32 4.72
C THR A 126 -6.26 2.51 4.68
N PRO A 127 -5.73 3.71 5.00
CA PRO A 127 -4.29 3.94 5.06
C PRO A 127 -3.55 2.94 5.98
N GLU A 128 -4.18 2.54 7.08
CA GLU A 128 -3.63 1.59 8.05
C GLU A 128 -3.49 0.19 7.46
N GLU A 129 -4.51 -0.28 6.73
CA GLU A 129 -4.45 -1.57 6.02
C GLU A 129 -3.40 -1.54 4.91
N ARG A 130 -3.31 -0.46 4.14
CA ARG A 130 -2.29 -0.31 3.09
C ARG A 130 -0.88 -0.31 3.69
N ALA A 131 -0.65 0.38 4.80
CA ALA A 131 0.63 0.37 5.50
C ALA A 131 1.05 -1.05 5.94
N VAL A 132 0.10 -1.91 6.33
CA VAL A 132 0.38 -3.32 6.66
C VAL A 132 0.73 -4.13 5.41
N ILE A 133 0.04 -3.91 4.29
CA ILE A 133 0.30 -4.57 3.00
C ILE A 133 1.69 -4.21 2.45
N ILE A 134 2.07 -2.94 2.56
CA ILE A 134 3.30 -2.36 2.03
C ILE A 134 4.53 -2.69 2.89
N ARG A 135 4.35 -2.91 4.19
CA ARG A 135 5.45 -3.12 5.15
C ARG A 135 6.54 -4.10 4.71
N PRO A 136 6.23 -5.29 4.13
CA PRO A 136 7.27 -6.20 3.66
C PRO A 136 8.19 -5.59 2.61
N TRP A 137 7.66 -4.76 1.71
CA TRP A 137 8.43 -4.06 0.69
C TRP A 137 9.37 -3.03 1.28
N VAL A 138 8.87 -2.21 2.21
CA VAL A 138 9.71 -1.23 2.93
C VAL A 138 10.86 -1.91 3.67
N LYS A 139 10.62 -3.06 4.29
CA LYS A 139 11.68 -3.87 4.92
C LYS A 139 12.75 -4.31 3.90
N MET A 140 12.33 -4.71 2.71
CA MET A 140 13.26 -5.13 1.66
C MET A 140 14.04 -3.97 1.06
N ILE A 141 13.45 -2.79 0.93
CA ILE A 141 14.18 -1.57 0.54
C ILE A 141 15.32 -1.27 1.52
N LYS A 142 15.08 -1.40 2.84
CA LYS A 142 16.16 -1.22 3.83
C LYS A 142 17.28 -2.23 3.65
N ALA A 143 16.93 -3.49 3.37
CA ALA A 143 17.91 -4.53 3.07
C ALA A 143 18.70 -4.24 1.80
N ASP A 144 18.03 -3.80 0.73
CA ASP A 144 18.65 -3.42 -0.53
C ASP A 144 19.71 -2.32 -0.33
N PHE A 145 19.34 -1.24 0.38
CA PHE A 145 20.26 -0.16 0.74
C PHE A 145 21.41 -0.62 1.63
N PHE A 146 21.15 -1.50 2.60
CA PHE A 146 22.20 -2.10 3.42
C PHE A 146 23.21 -2.88 2.57
N PHE A 147 22.75 -3.79 1.71
CA PHE A 147 23.64 -4.58 0.88
C PHE A 147 24.45 -3.70 -0.07
N LEU A 148 23.82 -2.68 -0.66
CA LEU A 148 24.50 -1.73 -1.52
C LEU A 148 25.60 -0.97 -0.78
N PHE A 149 25.32 -0.49 0.43
CA PHE A 149 26.32 0.12 1.30
C PHE A 149 27.51 -0.82 1.55
N THR A 150 27.25 -2.07 1.94
CA THR A 150 28.32 -3.03 2.25
C THR A 150 29.19 -3.36 1.04
N ARG A 151 28.62 -3.46 -0.17
CA ARG A 151 29.38 -3.70 -1.41
C ARG A 151 30.31 -2.55 -1.73
N VAL A 152 29.82 -1.32 -1.67
CA VAL A 152 30.64 -0.12 -1.93
C VAL A 152 31.78 0.00 -0.91
N VAL A 153 31.49 -0.15 0.38
CA VAL A 153 32.55 -0.08 1.42
C VAL A 153 33.57 -1.20 1.26
N ARG A 154 33.13 -2.42 0.90
CA ARG A 154 34.05 -3.53 0.60
C ARG A 154 34.88 -3.26 -0.66
N GLY A 155 34.32 -2.57 -1.65
CA GLY A 155 35.03 -2.15 -2.87
C GLY A 155 36.21 -1.21 -2.62
N ILE A 156 36.25 -0.51 -1.48
CA ILE A 156 37.38 0.36 -1.11
C ILE A 156 38.63 -0.46 -0.72
N ALA A 157 38.45 -1.66 -0.17
CA ALA A 157 39.55 -2.52 0.26
C ALA A 157 40.59 -2.83 -0.82
N PRO A 158 40.20 -3.35 -2.02
CA PRO A 158 41.16 -3.60 -3.09
C PRO A 158 41.83 -2.33 -3.62
N LEU A 159 41.15 -1.18 -3.60
CA LEU A 159 41.74 0.11 -4.00
C LEU A 159 42.89 0.51 -3.05
N LYS A 160 42.65 0.42 -1.74
CA LYS A 160 43.67 0.68 -0.72
C LYS A 160 44.84 -0.30 -0.81
N THR A 161 44.54 -1.59 -0.99
CA THR A 161 45.57 -2.63 -1.16
C THR A 161 46.45 -2.34 -2.37
N THR A 162 45.86 -1.96 -3.50
CA THR A 162 46.58 -1.63 -4.74
C THR A 162 47.52 -0.45 -4.53
N GLU A 163 47.08 0.59 -3.82
CA GLU A 163 47.89 1.76 -3.52
C GLU A 163 49.06 1.46 -2.57
N LEU A 164 48.82 0.68 -1.51
CA LEU A 164 49.87 0.27 -0.59
C LEU A 164 50.93 -0.60 -1.28
N VAL A 165 50.51 -1.52 -2.14
CA VAL A 165 51.41 -2.34 -2.96
C VAL A 165 52.22 -1.48 -3.94
N ALA A 166 51.57 -0.52 -4.61
CA ALA A 166 52.27 0.42 -5.49
C ALA A 166 53.31 1.25 -4.72
N ALA A 167 52.98 1.75 -3.53
CA ALA A 167 53.90 2.50 -2.67
C ALA A 167 55.08 1.64 -2.17
N MET A 168 54.81 0.37 -1.83
CA MET A 168 55.84 -0.61 -1.46
C MET A 168 56.82 -0.84 -2.62
N HIS A 169 56.33 -1.04 -3.85
CA HIS A 169 57.20 -1.22 -5.02
C HIS A 169 57.97 0.05 -5.40
N ALA A 170 57.34 1.22 -5.30
CA ALA A 170 57.96 2.49 -5.67
C ALA A 170 59.05 2.93 -4.69
N THR A 171 58.85 2.70 -3.39
CA THR A 171 59.79 3.17 -2.34
C THR A 171 60.78 2.11 -1.88
N GLN A 172 60.44 0.81 -2.04
CA GLN A 172 61.19 -0.33 -1.49
C GLN A 172 61.55 -0.16 -0.01
N SER A 173 60.74 0.59 0.74
CA SER A 173 61.01 0.93 2.13
C SER A 173 60.34 -0.05 3.09
N GLN A 174 61.01 -0.34 4.20
CA GLN A 174 60.44 -1.17 5.27
C GLN A 174 59.11 -0.58 5.77
N ALA A 175 59.02 0.75 5.90
CA ALA A 175 57.80 1.43 6.33
C ALA A 175 56.61 1.16 5.39
N ALA A 176 56.83 1.09 4.07
CA ALA A 176 55.76 0.78 3.13
C ALA A 176 55.35 -0.70 3.19
N THR A 177 56.29 -1.61 3.40
CA THR A 177 56.00 -3.03 3.67
C THR A 177 55.19 -3.21 4.95
N ASP A 178 55.60 -2.56 6.03
CA ASP A 178 54.92 -2.60 7.34
C ASP A 178 53.49 -2.05 7.22
N ALA A 179 53.29 -0.96 6.47
CA ALA A 179 51.96 -0.39 6.24
C ALA A 179 51.04 -1.33 5.46
N SER A 180 51.56 -2.03 4.44
CA SER A 180 50.81 -3.03 3.67
C SER A 180 50.41 -4.23 4.55
N MET A 181 51.34 -4.73 5.37
CA MET A 181 51.07 -5.81 6.32
C MET A 181 50.04 -5.39 7.38
N ALA A 182 50.21 -4.22 7.99
CA ALA A 182 49.27 -3.69 8.97
C ALA A 182 47.85 -3.54 8.40
N HIS A 183 47.72 -3.10 7.13
CA HIS A 183 46.41 -3.06 6.47
C HIS A 183 45.77 -4.46 6.36
N SER A 184 46.54 -5.47 5.95
CA SER A 184 46.09 -6.87 5.87
C SER A 184 45.61 -7.41 7.22
N ASP A 185 46.36 -7.11 8.29
CA ASP A 185 46.03 -7.53 9.65
C ASP A 185 44.75 -6.86 10.17
N LEU A 186 44.55 -5.57 9.85
CA LEU A 186 43.38 -4.82 10.30
C LEU A 186 42.11 -5.13 9.49
N ILE A 187 42.23 -5.44 8.20
CA ILE A 187 41.06 -5.72 7.35
C ILE A 187 40.53 -7.15 7.53
N THR A 188 41.39 -8.10 7.94
CA THR A 188 41.03 -9.51 8.07
C THR A 188 39.92 -9.74 9.12
N PRO A 189 39.98 -9.19 10.35
CA PRO A 189 38.89 -9.31 11.33
C PRO A 189 37.58 -8.71 10.83
N TRP A 190 37.63 -7.52 10.21
CA TRP A 190 36.46 -6.86 9.65
C TRP A 190 35.82 -7.69 8.52
N SER A 191 36.65 -8.24 7.63
CA SER A 191 36.18 -9.09 6.52
C SER A 191 35.55 -10.37 7.05
N LYS A 192 36.14 -11.01 8.07
CA LYS A 192 35.56 -12.19 8.74
C LYS A 192 34.20 -11.85 9.37
N LYS A 193 34.11 -10.75 10.12
CA LYS A 193 32.86 -10.27 10.73
C LYS A 193 31.77 -10.03 9.68
N THR A 194 32.09 -9.34 8.60
CA THR A 194 31.11 -8.95 7.58
C THR A 194 30.77 -10.03 6.56
N ASN A 195 31.62 -11.05 6.37
CA ASN A 195 31.35 -12.20 5.49
C ASN A 195 30.65 -13.37 6.19
N ALA A 196 30.95 -13.60 7.47
CA ALA A 196 30.36 -14.72 8.21
C ALA A 196 28.91 -14.44 8.64
N ASP A 197 28.55 -13.15 8.75
CA ASP A 197 27.27 -12.75 9.34
C ASP A 197 26.21 -12.44 8.29
N PHE A 198 25.58 -13.50 7.77
CA PHE A 198 24.39 -13.38 6.92
C PHE A 198 23.13 -12.95 7.70
N LYS A 199 23.22 -12.70 9.03
CA LYS A 199 22.08 -12.30 9.86
C LYS A 199 21.74 -10.82 9.74
N ALA A 200 22.29 -10.11 8.77
CA ALA A 200 21.93 -8.72 8.51
C ALA A 200 20.41 -8.55 8.31
N MET A 201 19.75 -9.51 7.64
CA MET A 201 18.30 -9.52 7.49
C MET A 201 17.59 -9.63 8.84
N ASP A 202 17.96 -10.61 9.66
CA ASP A 202 17.39 -10.79 11.01
C ASP A 202 17.58 -9.56 11.90
N ARG A 203 18.72 -8.88 11.76
CA ARG A 203 19.01 -7.64 12.48
C ARG A 203 18.14 -6.49 11.98
N LEU A 204 17.96 -6.34 10.68
CA LEU A 204 17.09 -5.32 10.08
C LEU A 204 15.60 -5.50 10.44
N GLU A 205 15.19 -6.70 10.86
CA GLU A 205 13.85 -6.91 11.41
C GLU A 205 13.67 -6.28 12.80
N ASN A 206 14.75 -6.20 13.57
CA ASN A 206 14.72 -5.84 14.99
C ASN A 206 15.44 -4.51 15.31
N LYS A 207 16.18 -3.96 14.34
CA LYS A 207 17.01 -2.75 14.48
C LYS A 207 16.78 -1.81 13.30
N SER A 208 17.09 -0.54 13.51
CA SER A 208 17.10 0.45 12.43
C SER A 208 18.24 0.19 11.44
N LEU A 209 18.07 0.63 10.19
CA LEU A 209 19.12 0.52 9.17
C LEU A 209 20.42 1.18 9.63
N SER A 210 20.34 2.35 10.28
CA SER A 210 21.51 3.05 10.82
C SER A 210 22.29 2.18 11.81
N ALA A 211 21.59 1.55 12.77
CA ALA A 211 22.22 0.70 13.77
C ALA A 211 22.87 -0.54 13.15
N VAL A 212 22.23 -1.14 12.14
CA VAL A 212 22.82 -2.28 11.42
C VAL A 212 24.03 -1.84 10.61
N ILE A 213 23.99 -0.69 9.93
CA ILE A 213 25.16 -0.16 9.22
C ILE A 213 26.33 0.10 10.18
N ASP A 214 26.07 0.67 11.36
CA ASP A 214 27.12 0.92 12.37
C ASP A 214 27.87 -0.33 12.80
N GLU A 215 27.20 -1.48 12.84
CA GLU A 215 27.82 -2.76 13.16
C GLU A 215 28.77 -3.27 12.04
N TRP A 216 28.56 -2.83 10.80
CA TRP A 216 29.36 -3.18 9.61
C TRP A 216 30.38 -2.09 9.23
N MET A 217 30.33 -0.92 9.86
CA MET A 217 31.31 0.15 9.66
C MET A 217 32.71 -0.31 10.09
N PRO A 218 33.78 0.10 9.37
CA PRO A 218 35.13 0.01 9.88
C PRO A 218 35.28 0.80 11.18
N GLU A 219 35.92 0.20 12.18
CA GLU A 219 36.12 0.83 13.49
C GLU A 219 37.17 1.96 13.39
N LYS A 220 37.08 2.95 14.27
CA LYS A 220 38.10 4.00 14.38
C LYS A 220 39.44 3.38 14.77
N GLY A 221 40.51 3.71 14.05
CA GLY A 221 41.81 3.05 14.20
C GLY A 221 41.88 1.65 13.55
N GLY A 222 40.85 1.25 12.81
CA GLY A 222 40.84 0.04 12.01
C GLY A 222 41.59 0.20 10.70
N TRP A 223 41.19 -0.58 9.68
CA TRP A 223 41.90 -0.62 8.40
C TRP A 223 41.75 0.63 7.54
N LEU A 224 40.84 1.54 7.90
CA LEU A 224 40.68 2.88 7.30
C LEU A 224 41.30 3.95 8.19
N SER A 225 41.95 4.94 7.57
CA SER A 225 42.37 6.16 8.28
C SER A 225 41.17 7.01 8.71
N ASP A 226 41.35 7.96 9.62
CA ASP A 226 40.27 8.85 10.07
C ASP A 226 39.64 9.64 8.91
N LYS A 227 40.44 10.03 7.90
CA LYS A 227 39.95 10.73 6.70
C LYS A 227 39.12 9.81 5.79
N GLU A 228 39.61 8.59 5.55
CA GLU A 228 38.90 7.57 4.77
C GLU A 228 37.58 7.18 5.43
N LEU A 229 37.60 6.99 6.76
CA LEU A 229 36.42 6.71 7.54
C LEU A 229 35.40 7.84 7.46
N ALA A 230 35.84 9.11 7.49
CA ALA A 230 34.96 10.26 7.32
C ALA A 230 34.24 10.27 5.97
N ALA A 231 34.91 9.87 4.88
CA ALA A 231 34.28 9.74 3.56
C ALA A 231 33.21 8.64 3.54
N VAL A 232 33.47 7.49 4.17
CA VAL A 232 32.48 6.41 4.34
C VAL A 232 31.29 6.87 5.19
N VAL A 233 31.52 7.68 6.23
CA VAL A 233 30.43 8.25 7.06
C VAL A 233 29.54 9.19 6.25
N LEU A 234 30.08 9.98 5.31
CA LEU A 234 29.26 10.79 4.40
C LEU A 234 28.39 9.92 3.50
N PHE A 235 28.96 8.88 2.91
CA PHE A 235 28.21 7.93 2.10
C PHE A 235 27.12 7.19 2.91
N LYS A 236 27.40 6.81 4.17
CA LYS A 236 26.38 6.28 5.08
C LYS A 236 25.19 7.24 5.21
N LYS A 237 25.42 8.55 5.36
CA LYS A 237 24.34 9.55 5.48
C LYS A 237 23.50 9.62 4.21
N GLU A 238 24.12 9.52 3.03
CA GLU A 238 23.41 9.47 1.75
C GLU A 238 22.48 8.26 1.69
N ILE A 239 22.99 7.07 2.03
CA ILE A 239 22.21 5.83 2.06
C ILE A 239 21.02 5.93 3.03
N LEU A 240 21.27 6.42 4.24
CA LEU A 240 20.21 6.57 5.24
C LEU A 240 19.13 7.55 4.81
N LYS A 241 19.51 8.67 4.16
CA LYS A 241 18.54 9.61 3.61
C LYS A 241 17.60 8.93 2.61
N GLN A 242 18.15 8.19 1.65
CA GLN A 242 17.34 7.51 0.63
C GLN A 242 16.42 6.44 1.22
N ALA A 243 16.91 5.69 2.21
CA ALA A 243 16.12 4.70 2.91
C ALA A 243 14.98 5.34 3.73
N ASP A 244 15.27 6.42 4.46
CA ASP A 244 14.28 7.14 5.27
C ASP A 244 13.20 7.78 4.39
N ASP A 245 13.59 8.37 3.26
CA ASP A 245 12.65 8.97 2.30
C ASP A 245 11.76 7.88 1.67
N SER A 246 12.32 6.71 1.38
CA SER A 246 11.55 5.57 0.87
C SER A 246 10.61 4.97 1.93
N GLU A 247 11.05 4.89 3.19
CA GLU A 247 10.20 4.43 4.28
C GLU A 247 9.00 5.36 4.51
N LYS A 248 9.20 6.68 4.48
CA LYS A 248 8.12 7.67 4.61
C LYS A 248 7.10 7.56 3.48
N LYS A 249 7.54 7.28 2.25
CA LYS A 249 6.63 7.05 1.10
C LYS A 249 5.89 5.71 1.24
N GLY A 250 6.51 4.70 1.83
CA GLY A 250 6.04 3.31 1.75
C GLY A 250 6.55 2.58 0.50
N GLY A 251 7.67 3.03 -0.08
CA GLY A 251 8.21 2.50 -1.32
C GLY A 251 9.33 3.41 -1.81
N TYR A 252 10.03 3.05 -2.89
CA TYR A 252 11.05 3.95 -3.43
C TYR A 252 10.42 5.27 -3.86
N THR A 253 11.02 6.39 -3.45
CA THR A 253 10.80 7.66 -4.14
C THR A 253 11.42 7.59 -5.54
N LYS A 254 11.08 8.52 -6.43
CA LYS A 254 11.69 8.55 -7.76
C LYS A 254 13.21 8.70 -7.64
N GLU A 255 13.65 9.60 -6.77
CA GLU A 255 15.04 9.90 -6.50
C GLU A 255 15.76 8.70 -5.87
N SER A 256 15.12 8.00 -4.93
CA SER A 256 15.70 6.82 -4.28
C SER A 256 15.80 5.62 -5.23
N ALA A 257 14.81 5.42 -6.11
CA ALA A 257 14.88 4.39 -7.15
C ALA A 257 16.02 4.68 -8.15
N GLU A 258 16.09 5.92 -8.66
CA GLU A 258 17.14 6.33 -9.60
C GLU A 258 18.54 6.25 -8.96
N PHE A 259 18.66 6.67 -7.71
CA PHE A 259 19.89 6.53 -6.92
C PHE A 259 20.28 5.06 -6.74
N PHE A 260 19.34 4.21 -6.34
CA PHE A 260 19.59 2.79 -6.12
C PHE A 260 20.02 2.09 -7.42
N ASP A 261 19.29 2.30 -8.52
CA ASP A 261 19.58 1.70 -9.82
C ASP A 261 20.93 2.17 -10.38
N ALA A 262 21.25 3.46 -10.26
CA ALA A 262 22.53 4.01 -10.67
C ALA A 262 23.68 3.40 -9.86
N LEU A 263 23.54 3.36 -8.53
CA LEU A 263 24.57 2.86 -7.65
C LEU A 263 24.76 1.34 -7.77
N LEU A 264 23.69 0.58 -8.02
CA LEU A 264 23.78 -0.85 -8.29
C LEU A 264 24.59 -1.15 -9.57
N LYS A 265 24.46 -0.30 -10.60
CA LYS A 265 25.20 -0.43 -11.85
C LYS A 265 26.65 0.06 -11.73
N HIS A 266 26.90 1.07 -10.90
CA HIS A 266 28.15 1.80 -10.80
C HIS A 266 28.80 1.65 -9.40
N GLU A 267 28.68 0.48 -8.77
CA GLU A 267 29.17 0.26 -7.39
C GLU A 267 30.69 0.41 -7.26
N ALA A 268 31.44 -0.05 -8.27
CA ALA A 268 32.89 0.08 -8.31
C ALA A 268 33.32 1.55 -8.46
N GLU A 269 32.67 2.27 -9.37
CA GLU A 269 32.91 3.71 -9.58
C GLU A 269 32.60 4.52 -8.31
N LYS A 270 31.53 4.18 -7.58
CA LYS A 270 31.25 4.84 -6.30
C LYS A 270 32.31 4.53 -5.23
N SER A 271 32.82 3.31 -5.21
CA SER A 271 33.92 2.93 -4.31
C SER A 271 35.17 3.77 -4.59
N GLU A 272 35.50 3.97 -5.88
CA GLU A 272 36.58 4.84 -6.32
C GLU A 272 36.33 6.32 -6.01
N GLU A 273 35.11 6.81 -6.20
CA GLU A 273 34.71 8.18 -5.86
C GLU A 273 34.96 8.47 -4.38
N ILE A 274 34.50 7.59 -3.49
CA ILE A 274 34.68 7.71 -2.03
C ILE A 274 36.17 7.63 -1.69
N TRP A 275 36.90 6.69 -2.27
CA TRP A 275 38.34 6.54 -2.07
C TRP A 275 39.09 7.82 -2.46
N ASN A 276 38.82 8.36 -3.65
CA ASN A 276 39.47 9.56 -4.15
C ASN A 276 39.08 10.81 -3.36
N ALA A 277 37.83 10.90 -2.89
CA ALA A 277 37.38 11.98 -2.02
C ALA A 277 38.13 12.00 -0.68
N SER A 278 38.47 10.82 -0.13
CA SER A 278 39.22 10.73 1.13
C SER A 278 40.67 11.20 1.08
N LYS A 279 41.22 11.36 -0.14
CA LYS A 279 42.60 11.80 -0.38
C LYS A 279 42.76 13.31 -0.46
N LYS A 280 41.65 14.04 -0.70
CA LYS A 280 41.63 15.50 -0.77
C LYS A 280 41.69 16.09 0.64
#